data_AF-A0A961UCA3-F1
#
_entry.id   AF-A0A961UCA3-F1
#
_cell.length_a   1.000
_cell.length_b   1.000
_cell.length_c   1.000
_cell.angle_alpha   90.00
_cell.angle_beta   90.00
_cell.angle_gamma   90.00
#
_symmetry.space_group_name_H-M   'P 1'
#
loop_
_entity.id
_entity.type
_entity.pdbx_description
1 polymer ?
#
loop_
_entity_poly.entity_id
_entity_poly.type
_entity_poly.pdbx_seq_one_letter_code
_entity_poly.pdbx_strand_id
1 'polypeptide(L)'
;MTDINFSSGKPAQMPRAEDGDPPAAVAHYELIELLFFAYRDFISEPDEILAGYGFGRAHHRVLHFVDRNPGLSVADLLDILKITKQSLARVLKQL
;
A
#
# COMPACT_ATOMS: atom_id res chain seq x y z
N MET A 1 -9.35 5.93 -8.09
CA MET A 1 -9.72 4.70 -8.81
C MET A 1 -8.44 4.10 -9.34
N THR A 2 -7.97 3.01 -8.75
CA THR A 2 -6.85 2.23 -9.28
C THR A 2 -7.43 0.87 -9.63
N ASP A 3 -7.53 0.57 -10.92
CA ASP A 3 -8.09 -0.68 -11.41
C ASP A 3 -7.10 -1.83 -11.15
N ILE A 4 -7.52 -2.77 -10.29
CA ILE A 4 -6.81 -4.02 -10.03
C ILE A 4 -7.43 -5.10 -10.92
N ASN A 5 -6.65 -5.64 -11.86
CA ASN A 5 -7.08 -6.76 -12.71
C ASN A 5 -7.19 -8.04 -11.88
N PHE A 6 -8.41 -8.50 -11.62
CA PHE A 6 -8.68 -9.83 -11.08
C PHE A 6 -8.99 -10.80 -12.23
N SER A 7 -8.06 -11.71 -12.52
CA SER A 7 -8.34 -12.89 -13.36
C SER A 7 -9.12 -13.90 -12.51
N SER A 8 -10.37 -14.15 -12.89
CA SER A 8 -11.28 -15.09 -12.25
C SER A 8 -10.87 -16.54 -12.53
N GLY A 9 -9.98 -17.08 -11.70
CA GLY A 9 -9.71 -18.51 -11.58
C GLY A 9 -10.77 -19.20 -10.71
N LYS A 10 -11.23 -20.39 -11.14
CA LYS A 10 -12.23 -21.24 -10.44
C LYS A 10 -11.92 -21.37 -8.94
N PRO A 11 -12.91 -21.35 -8.03
CA PRO A 11 -12.67 -21.55 -6.61
C PRO A 11 -12.14 -22.97 -6.39
N ALA A 12 -10.91 -23.07 -5.89
CA ALA A 12 -10.33 -24.34 -5.48
C ALA A 12 -11.13 -24.88 -4.28
N GLN A 13 -11.75 -26.05 -4.44
CA GLN A 13 -12.49 -26.71 -3.39
C GLN A 13 -11.50 -27.17 -2.31
N MET A 14 -11.57 -26.56 -1.12
CA MET A 14 -10.74 -26.92 0.03
C MET A 14 -11.11 -28.34 0.52
N PRO A 15 -10.14 -29.26 0.66
CA PRO A 15 -10.38 -30.55 1.29
C PRO A 15 -10.73 -30.33 2.77
N ARG A 16 -11.76 -31.03 3.26
CA ARG A 16 -12.15 -31.01 4.68
C ARG A 16 -11.04 -31.63 5.51
N ALA A 17 -10.49 -30.86 6.45
CA ALA A 17 -9.43 -31.28 7.35
C ALA A 17 -9.96 -32.34 8.33
N GLU A 18 -9.19 -33.41 8.50
CA GLU A 18 -9.40 -34.42 9.53
C GLU A 18 -8.80 -33.92 10.86
N ASP A 19 -9.45 -34.26 11.98
CA ASP A 19 -9.13 -33.77 13.32
C ASP A 19 -7.71 -34.15 13.75
N GLY A 20 -6.84 -33.16 13.88
CA GLY A 20 -5.51 -33.32 14.47
C GLY A 20 -4.49 -32.35 13.87
N ASP A 21 -4.34 -31.20 14.53
CA ASP A 21 -3.47 -30.08 14.18
C ASP A 21 -4.01 -29.20 13.02
N PRO A 22 -4.25 -27.89 13.25
CA PRO A 22 -4.68 -27.01 12.17
C PRO A 22 -3.60 -27.01 11.07
N PRO A 23 -3.97 -27.20 9.79
CA PRO A 23 -2.99 -27.21 8.72
C PRO A 23 -2.22 -25.90 8.77
N ALA A 24 -0.89 -25.94 8.63
CA ALA A 24 0.00 -24.76 8.74
C ALA A 24 -0.49 -23.51 7.98
N ALA A 25 -1.32 -23.70 6.94
CA ALA A 25 -2.08 -22.65 6.26
C ALA A 25 -2.92 -21.74 7.18
N VAL A 26 -3.54 -22.27 8.25
CA VAL A 26 -4.35 -21.49 9.22
C VAL A 26 -3.48 -20.52 10.02
N ALA A 27 -2.30 -20.95 10.47
CA ALA A 27 -1.35 -20.09 11.18
C ALA A 27 -0.84 -18.93 10.31
N HIS A 28 -0.74 -19.13 8.99
CA HIS A 28 -0.33 -18.06 8.07
C HIS A 28 -1.40 -16.98 7.88
N TYR A 29 -2.69 -17.32 7.97
CA TYR A 29 -3.77 -16.32 7.86
C TYR A 29 -3.80 -15.37 9.06
N GLU A 30 -3.62 -15.88 10.28
CA GLU A 30 -3.56 -15.06 11.50
C GLU A 30 -2.38 -14.06 11.45
N LEU A 31 -1.22 -14.51 10.96
CA LEU A 31 -0.05 -13.64 10.75
C LEU A 31 -0.31 -12.54 9.73
N ILE A 32 -0.95 -12.88 8.60
CA ILE A 32 -1.31 -11.91 7.56
C ILE A 32 -2.31 -10.89 8.10
N GLU A 33 -3.30 -11.34 8.88
CA GLU A 33 -4.30 -10.47 9.50
C GLU A 33 -3.69 -9.54 10.56
N LEU A 34 -2.80 -10.07 11.39
CA LEU A 34 -2.08 -9.25 12.36
C LEU A 34 -1.19 -8.20 11.67
N LEU A 35 -0.49 -8.58 10.60
CA LEU A 35 0.28 -7.64 9.79
C LEU A 35 -0.64 -6.58 9.15
N PHE A 36 -1.82 -6.97 8.69
CA PHE A 36 -2.79 -6.04 8.13
C PHE A 36 -3.25 -5.00 9.16
N PHE A 37 -3.63 -5.42 10.37
CA PHE A 37 -4.05 -4.49 11.42
C PHE A 37 -2.90 -3.60 11.88
N ALA A 38 -1.72 -4.18 12.11
CA ALA A 38 -0.54 -3.40 12.49
C ALA A 38 -0.17 -2.36 11.42
N TYR A 39 -0.18 -2.75 10.13
CA TYR A 39 0.11 -1.83 9.04
C TYR A 39 -0.93 -0.72 8.91
N ARG A 40 -2.24 -1.06 9.04
CA ARG A 40 -3.34 -0.08 9.01
C ARG A 40 -3.20 0.93 10.15
N ASP A 41 -2.96 0.45 11.36
CA ASP A 41 -2.88 1.31 12.54
C ASP A 41 -1.62 2.19 12.46
N PHE A 42 -0.49 1.63 12.00
CA PHE A 42 0.74 2.37 11.78
C PHE A 42 0.61 3.55 10.80
N ILE A 43 -0.21 3.42 9.77
CA ILE A 43 -0.42 4.49 8.77
C ILE A 43 -1.58 5.45 9.12
N SER A 44 -2.37 5.15 10.16
CA SER A 44 -3.56 5.93 10.50
C SER A 44 -3.26 7.32 11.04
N GLU A 45 -2.34 7.44 12.00
CA GLU A 45 -1.96 8.72 12.60
C GLU A 45 -1.29 9.68 11.59
N PRO A 46 -0.36 9.24 10.73
CA PRO A 46 0.14 10.09 9.65
C PRO A 46 -0.94 10.59 8.68
N ASP A 47 -1.94 9.76 8.37
CA ASP A 47 -3.05 10.16 7.49
C ASP A 47 -3.89 11.29 8.11
N GLU A 48 -4.11 11.26 9.43
CA GLU A 48 -4.82 12.33 10.15
C GLU A 48 -4.05 13.66 10.10
N ILE A 49 -2.73 13.62 10.33
CA ILE A 49 -1.87 14.81 10.24
C ILE A 49 -1.90 15.38 8.82
N LEU A 50 -1.76 14.52 7.81
CA LEU A 50 -1.77 14.94 6.40
C LEU A 50 -3.12 15.55 5.99
N ALA A 51 -4.23 15.06 6.53
CA ALA A 51 -5.56 15.60 6.25
C ALA A 51 -5.68 17.07 6.68
N GLY A 52 -4.98 17.48 7.75
CA GLY A 52 -4.89 18.88 8.18
C GLY A 52 -4.28 19.83 7.12
N TYR A 53 -3.49 19.29 6.20
CA TYR A 53 -2.89 20.01 5.07
C TYR A 53 -3.66 19.81 3.75
N GLY A 54 -4.77 19.07 3.76
CA GLY A 54 -5.45 18.62 2.53
C GLY A 54 -4.62 17.60 1.74
N PHE A 55 -3.63 17.00 2.37
CA PHE A 55 -2.72 16.03 1.76
C PHE A 55 -3.20 14.60 2.02
N GLY A 56 -2.59 13.68 1.29
CA GLY A 56 -2.85 12.25 1.40
C GLY A 56 -1.60 11.46 1.07
N ARG A 57 -1.69 10.13 1.11
CA ARG A 57 -0.53 9.23 1.01
C ARG A 57 0.38 9.46 -0.20
N ALA A 58 -0.17 9.92 -1.33
CA ALA A 58 0.64 10.24 -2.51
C ALA A 58 1.57 11.45 -2.26
N HIS A 59 1.05 12.50 -1.61
CA HIS A 59 1.82 13.66 -1.20
C HIS A 59 2.93 13.27 -0.21
N HIS A 60 2.57 12.47 0.80
CA HIS A 60 3.53 12.01 1.80
C HIS A 60 4.70 11.23 1.20
N ARG A 61 4.43 10.30 0.28
CA ARG A 61 5.50 9.56 -0.42
C ARG A 61 6.42 10.48 -1.21
N VAL A 62 5.87 11.46 -1.94
CA VAL A 62 6.68 12.43 -2.70
C VAL A 62 7.56 13.26 -1.75
N LEU A 63 6.98 13.83 -0.70
CA LEU A 63 7.70 14.64 0.29
C LEU A 63 8.83 13.84 0.96
N HIS A 64 8.56 12.59 1.34
CA HIS A 64 9.57 11.71 1.93
C HIS A 64 10.81 11.54 1.02
N PHE A 65 10.61 11.27 -0.27
CA PHE A 65 11.75 11.04 -1.17
C PHE A 65 12.49 12.31 -1.54
N VAL A 66 11.79 13.43 -1.69
CA VAL A 66 12.39 14.74 -1.98
C VAL A 66 13.21 15.24 -0.78
N ASP A 67 12.69 15.11 0.44
CA ASP A 67 13.39 15.49 1.67
C ASP A 67 14.65 14.64 1.88
N ARG A 68 14.55 13.33 1.68
CA ARG A 68 15.68 12.41 1.90
C ARG A 68 16.74 12.47 0.81
N ASN A 69 16.42 12.97 -0.39
CA ASN A 69 17.33 12.99 -1.53
C ASN A 69 17.27 14.37 -2.23
N PRO A 70 17.98 15.38 -1.73
CA PRO A 70 18.05 16.68 -2.38
C PRO A 70 18.54 16.57 -3.83
N GLY A 71 17.83 17.20 -4.76
CA GLY A 71 18.16 17.15 -6.20
C GLY A 71 17.60 15.96 -6.97
N LEU A 72 16.76 15.13 -6.34
CA LEU A 72 16.05 14.03 -7.00
C LEU A 72 15.23 14.54 -8.20
N SER A 73 15.40 13.93 -9.38
CA SER A 73 14.67 14.36 -10.57
C SER A 73 13.25 13.81 -10.60
N VAL A 74 12.40 14.40 -11.46
CA VAL A 74 11.03 13.90 -11.69
C VAL A 74 11.04 12.49 -12.28
N ALA A 75 12.06 12.14 -13.09
CA ALA A 75 12.19 10.80 -13.65
C ALA A 75 12.48 9.78 -12.54
N ASP A 76 13.39 10.11 -11.62
CA ASP A 76 13.73 9.24 -10.49
C ASP A 76 12.52 9.02 -9.57
N LEU A 77 11.71 10.06 -9.32
CA LEU A 77 10.47 9.93 -8.56
C LEU A 77 9.49 8.95 -9.20
N LEU A 78 9.35 8.95 -10.53
CA LEU A 78 8.48 8.00 -11.23
C LEU A 78 9.01 6.58 -11.13
N ASP A 79 10.33 6.42 -11.22
CA ASP A 79 10.99 5.12 -11.12
C ASP A 79 10.90 4.54 -9.70
N ILE A 80 10.99 5.36 -8.67
CA ILE A 80 10.84 4.94 -7.27
C ILE A 80 9.37 4.66 -6.93
N LEU A 81 8.47 5.60 -7.26
CA LEU A 81 7.07 5.52 -6.85
C LEU A 81 6.24 4.54 -7.69
N LYS A 82 6.73 4.16 -8.87
CA LYS A 82 6.04 3.28 -9.83
C LYS A 82 4.61 3.77 -10.13
N ILE A 83 4.47 5.08 -10.35
CA ILE A 83 3.19 5.73 -10.71
C ILE A 83 3.28 6.40 -12.09
N THR A 84 2.12 6.78 -12.63
CA THR A 84 2.07 7.50 -13.91
C THR A 84 2.53 8.94 -13.77
N LYS A 85 3.07 9.51 -14.86
CA LYS A 85 3.40 10.94 -14.98
C LYS A 85 2.22 11.84 -14.62
N GLN A 86 1.02 11.48 -15.07
CA GLN A 86 -0.21 12.22 -14.76
C GLN A 86 -0.54 12.19 -13.27
N SER A 87 -0.40 11.03 -12.62
CA SER A 87 -0.61 10.91 -11.18
C SER A 87 0.38 11.78 -10.41
N LEU A 88 1.67 11.74 -10.78
CA LEU A 88 2.70 12.56 -10.14
C LEU A 88 2.44 14.06 -10.36
N ALA A 89 2.11 14.48 -11.58
CA ALA A 89 1.83 15.88 -11.89
C ALA A 89 0.66 16.46 -11.07
N ARG A 90 -0.37 15.64 -10.78
CA ARG A 90 -1.47 16.07 -9.91
C ARG A 90 -1.01 16.33 -8.49
N VAL A 91 -0.19 15.44 -7.93
CA VAL A 91 0.38 15.56 -6.58
C VAL A 91 1.27 16.80 -6.48
N LEU A 92 2.19 16.97 -7.44
CA LEU A 92 3.12 18.11 -7.44
C LEU A 92 2.41 19.46 -7.60
N LYS A 93 1.24 19.50 -8.23
CA LYS A 93 0.46 20.74 -8.38
C LYS A 93 -0.20 21.19 -7.06
N GLN A 94 -0.37 20.28 -6.11
CA GLN A 94 -1.01 20.53 -4.82
C GLN A 94 -0.01 20.82 -3.69
N LEU A 95 1.29 20.67 -3.95
CA LEU A 95 2.39 21.08 -3.07
C LEU A 95 2.74 22.55 -3.29
#